data_AF-I0X6S2-F1
#
_entry.id   AF-I0X6S2-F1
#
_cell.length_a   1.000
_cell.length_b   1.000
_cell.length_c   1.000
_cell.angle_alpha   90.00
_cell.angle_beta   90.00
_cell.angle_gamma   90.00
#
_symmetry.space_group_name_H-M   'P 1'
#
loop_
_entity.id
_entity.type
_entity.pdbx_description
1 polymer ?
#
loop_
_entity_poly.entity_id
_entity_poly.type
_entity_poly.pdbx_seq_one_letter_code
_entity_poly.pdbx_strand_id
1 'polypeptide(L)'
;MMYQKELAVVLEREQTELLSRVQTEFWQTLFCDLLKKHSFQNDFFLFSAKLTNNDVVEHIRQVVSELSQQYDLSFTETGHPSRTEFKLRFCYYGHKEKKFDELSVIVCIKDITMRILPHNPLLKLFWLEEYVLVENILKGLCDELYNLQKQQFNKLQEEYKRIETCSEGLTTKMIQIARTSIRSLYEASSQKNRSLVQRNLYSSMLINGRSVRIFHKDFLADPKVLLKEFGEK
;
A
#
# COMPACT_ATOMS: atom_id res chain seq x y z
N MET A 1 4.70 -10.72 -36.21
CA MET A 1 4.29 -11.56 -35.06
C MET A 1 4.86 -10.94 -33.77
N MET A 2 4.33 -9.77 -33.39
CA MET A 2 4.91 -8.86 -32.38
C MET A 2 3.92 -8.53 -31.23
N TYR A 3 2.68 -9.02 -31.30
CA TYR A 3 1.56 -8.54 -30.48
C TYR A 3 1.43 -9.13 -29.06
N GLN A 4 1.85 -10.38 -28.81
CA GLN A 4 1.61 -11.02 -27.50
C GLN A 4 2.63 -10.62 -26.43
N LYS A 5 3.91 -10.53 -26.80
CA LYS A 5 4.96 -10.09 -25.87
C LYS A 5 4.80 -8.62 -25.48
N GLU A 6 4.44 -7.76 -26.44
CA GLU A 6 4.16 -6.35 -26.16
C GLU A 6 2.95 -6.18 -25.25
N LEU A 7 1.86 -6.92 -25.50
CA LEU A 7 0.70 -6.89 -24.63
C LEU A 7 1.04 -7.33 -23.20
N ALA A 8 1.80 -8.43 -23.04
CA ALA A 8 2.20 -8.91 -21.73
C ALA A 8 2.98 -7.84 -20.94
N VAL A 9 3.95 -7.17 -21.58
CA VAL A 9 4.73 -6.08 -20.96
C VAL A 9 3.83 -4.90 -20.56
N VAL A 10 2.85 -4.53 -21.40
CA VAL A 10 1.92 -3.45 -21.09
C VAL A 10 1.02 -3.81 -19.91
N LEU A 11 0.49 -5.05 -19.87
CA LEU A 11 -0.36 -5.51 -18.78
C LEU A 11 0.42 -5.60 -17.46
N GLU A 12 1.67 -6.09 -17.48
CA GLU A 12 2.56 -6.13 -16.32
C GLU A 12 2.86 -4.73 -15.77
N ARG A 13 3.11 -3.76 -16.65
CA ARG A 13 3.31 -2.36 -16.26
C ARG A 13 2.05 -1.77 -15.62
N GLU A 14 0.88 -1.93 -16.23
CA GLU A 14 -0.38 -1.42 -15.68
C GLU A 14 -0.75 -2.09 -14.35
N GLN A 15 -0.44 -3.39 -14.20
CA GLN A 15 -0.59 -4.14 -12.96
C GLN A 15 0.32 -3.58 -11.86
N THR A 16 1.60 -3.36 -12.17
CA THR A 16 2.57 -2.79 -11.22
C THR A 16 2.16 -1.39 -10.77
N GLU A 17 1.68 -0.54 -11.68
CA GLU A 17 1.16 0.79 -11.37
C GLU A 17 -0.04 0.72 -10.42
N LEU A 18 -0.98 -0.20 -10.67
CA LEU A 18 -2.16 -0.38 -9.83
C LEU A 18 -1.84 -0.90 -8.43
N LEU A 19 -0.99 -1.92 -8.34
CA LEU A 19 -0.52 -2.43 -7.04
C LEU A 19 0.10 -1.29 -6.23
N SER A 20 1.10 -0.61 -6.82
CA SER A 20 1.77 0.54 -6.20
C SER A 20 0.78 1.59 -5.67
N ARG A 21 -0.25 1.91 -6.46
CA ARG A 21 -1.28 2.88 -6.04
C ARG A 21 -2.12 2.40 -4.86
N VAL A 22 -2.63 1.17 -4.90
CA VAL A 22 -3.49 0.63 -3.82
C VAL A 22 -2.69 0.48 -2.52
N GLN A 23 -1.45 0.00 -2.58
CA GLN A 23 -0.55 -0.03 -1.42
C GLN A 23 -0.25 1.37 -0.87
N THR A 24 0.06 2.33 -1.77
CA THR A 24 0.32 3.72 -1.39
C THR A 24 -0.87 4.33 -0.67
N GLU A 25 -2.07 4.21 -1.23
CA GLU A 25 -3.30 4.74 -0.63
C GLU A 25 -3.56 4.13 0.75
N PHE A 26 -3.37 2.82 0.91
CA PHE A 26 -3.51 2.13 2.19
C PHE A 26 -2.51 2.65 3.24
N TRP A 27 -1.21 2.58 2.93
CA TRP A 27 -0.18 2.97 3.88
C TRP A 27 -0.24 4.44 4.22
N GLN A 28 -0.45 5.30 3.21
CA GLN A 28 -0.53 6.74 3.43
C GLN A 28 -1.67 7.09 4.36
N THR A 29 -2.85 6.49 4.16
CA THR A 29 -4.00 6.71 5.04
C THR A 29 -3.66 6.28 6.47
N LEU A 30 -3.18 5.05 6.65
CA LEU A 30 -2.86 4.50 7.96
C LEU A 30 -1.79 5.32 8.70
N PHE A 31 -0.70 5.64 8.03
CA PHE A 31 0.42 6.37 8.62
C PHE A 31 0.07 7.83 8.90
N CYS A 32 -0.64 8.52 7.99
CA CYS A 32 -1.10 9.88 8.24
C CYS A 32 -2.08 9.94 9.42
N ASP A 33 -2.96 8.96 9.58
CA ASP A 33 -3.90 8.93 10.70
C ASP A 33 -3.19 8.64 12.03
N LEU A 34 -2.15 7.79 12.04
CA LEU A 34 -1.29 7.61 13.19
C LEU A 34 -0.51 8.87 13.56
N LEU A 35 0.09 9.55 12.58
CA LEU A 35 0.81 10.82 12.80
C LEU A 35 -0.09 11.94 13.33
N LYS A 36 -1.39 11.94 13.01
CA LYS A 36 -2.33 12.91 13.59
C LYS A 36 -2.60 12.64 15.07
N LYS A 37 -2.60 11.38 15.49
CA LYS A 37 -2.80 10.97 16.89
C LYS A 37 -1.56 11.33 17.71
N HIS A 38 -0.38 11.09 17.16
CA HIS A 38 0.90 11.26 17.84
C HIS A 38 1.61 12.54 17.40
N SER A 39 1.70 13.50 18.32
CA SER A 39 2.47 14.73 18.10
C SER A 39 3.21 15.12 19.36
N PHE A 40 4.27 15.92 19.22
CA PHE A 40 5.02 16.49 20.34
C PHE A 40 4.13 17.35 21.29
N GLN A 41 2.96 17.79 20.82
CA GLN A 41 1.98 18.51 21.63
C GLN A 41 1.02 17.58 22.39
N ASN A 42 0.78 16.38 21.86
CA ASN A 42 -0.14 15.40 22.44
C ASN A 42 0.58 14.42 23.39
N ASP A 43 1.85 14.16 23.13
CA ASP A 43 2.66 13.19 23.85
C ASP A 43 3.81 13.93 24.56
N PHE A 44 3.87 13.82 25.89
CA PHE A 44 4.93 14.42 26.72
C PHE A 44 6.15 13.49 26.76
N PHE A 45 7.34 14.05 26.50
CA PHE A 45 8.58 13.26 26.47
C PHE A 45 9.66 13.89 27.35
N LEU A 46 10.22 13.07 28.25
CA LEU A 46 11.44 13.38 28.98
C LEU A 46 12.59 12.67 28.27
N PHE A 47 13.53 13.43 27.71
CA PHE A 47 14.76 12.88 27.15
C PHE A 47 15.97 13.30 27.99
N SER A 48 17.01 12.45 27.96
CA SER A 48 18.28 12.73 28.64
C SER A 48 18.92 14.00 28.07
N ALA A 49 19.44 14.86 28.95
CA ALA A 49 20.18 16.06 28.55
C ALA A 49 21.48 15.76 27.75
N LYS A 50 21.90 14.48 27.69
CA LYS A 50 23.04 13.99 26.92
C LYS A 50 22.65 12.80 26.05
N LEU A 51 21.58 12.93 25.27
CA LEU A 51 21.16 11.91 24.31
C LEU A 51 22.26 11.66 23.27
N THR A 52 22.66 10.41 23.10
CA THR A 52 23.58 9.99 22.03
C THR A 52 22.85 9.20 20.95
N ASN A 53 23.44 9.12 19.76
CA ASN A 53 22.92 8.26 18.69
C ASN A 53 22.82 6.79 19.13
N ASN A 54 23.80 6.29 19.90
CA ASN A 54 23.77 4.92 20.42
C ASN A 54 22.60 4.68 21.36
N ASP A 55 22.25 5.63 22.23
CA ASP A 55 21.09 5.49 23.12
C ASP A 55 19.80 5.30 22.32
N VAL A 56 19.63 6.07 21.24
CA VAL A 56 18.47 5.94 20.34
C VAL A 56 18.51 4.64 19.56
N VAL A 57 19.68 4.20 19.07
CA VAL A 57 19.84 2.93 18.37
C VAL A 57 19.46 1.75 19.28
N GLU A 58 19.95 1.71 20.51
CA GLU A 58 19.59 0.67 21.49
C GLU A 58 18.09 0.69 21.79
N HIS A 59 17.50 1.87 21.98
CA HIS A 59 16.07 2.02 22.23
C HIS A 59 15.22 1.49 21.08
N ILE A 60 15.50 1.94 19.85
CA ILE A 60 14.76 1.48 18.67
C ILE A 60 14.97 -0.03 18.44
N ARG A 61 16.18 -0.56 18.69
CA ARG A 61 16.43 -2.02 18.62
C ARG A 61 15.54 -2.78 19.58
N GLN A 62 15.41 -2.32 20.82
CA GLN A 62 14.55 -2.95 21.82
C GLN A 62 13.09 -2.94 21.35
N VAL A 63 12.57 -1.79 20.94
CA VAL A 63 11.18 -1.63 20.48
C VAL A 63 10.89 -2.54 19.27
N VAL A 64 11.79 -2.55 18.28
CA VAL A 64 11.64 -3.39 17.07
C VAL A 64 11.69 -4.88 17.43
N SER A 65 12.52 -5.28 18.38
CA SER A 65 12.62 -6.66 18.86
C SER A 65 11.36 -7.10 19.61
N GLU A 66 10.80 -6.24 20.47
CA GLU A 66 9.55 -6.50 21.17
C GLU A 66 8.38 -6.67 20.19
N LEU A 67 8.25 -5.77 19.21
CA LEU A 67 7.22 -5.85 18.18
C LEU A 67 7.38 -7.10 17.29
N SER A 68 8.62 -7.44 16.95
CA SER A 68 8.95 -8.65 16.19
C SER A 68 8.46 -9.91 16.90
N GLN A 69 8.67 -10.00 18.22
CA GLN A 69 8.19 -11.13 19.03
C GLN A 69 6.67 -11.14 19.18
N GLN A 70 6.06 -9.98 19.46
CA GLN A 70 4.63 -9.87 19.71
C GLN A 70 3.78 -10.22 18.47
N TYR A 71 4.24 -9.79 17.29
CA TYR A 71 3.47 -9.88 16.04
C TYR A 71 4.02 -10.91 15.04
N ASP A 72 5.01 -11.71 15.44
CA ASP A 72 5.71 -12.68 14.58
C ASP A 72 6.26 -12.03 13.29
N LEU A 73 6.87 -10.84 13.45
CA LEU A 73 7.48 -10.10 12.34
C LEU A 73 8.95 -10.47 12.22
N SER A 74 9.45 -10.61 11.00
CA SER A 74 10.90 -10.66 10.79
C SER A 74 11.47 -9.25 10.71
N PHE A 75 12.61 -9.00 11.34
CA PHE A 75 13.36 -7.77 11.15
C PHE A 75 14.82 -8.02 10.80
N THR A 76 15.45 -7.04 10.16
CA THR A 76 16.90 -7.02 9.91
C THR A 76 17.49 -5.72 10.39
N GLU A 77 18.65 -5.79 11.04
CA GLU A 77 19.44 -4.63 11.41
C GLU A 77 20.69 -4.54 10.54
N THR A 78 21.01 -3.33 10.08
CA THR A 78 22.17 -3.05 9.24
C THR A 78 22.89 -1.81 9.75
N GLY A 79 24.14 -1.97 10.20
CA GLY A 79 24.99 -0.89 10.67
C GLY A 79 25.86 -0.30 9.56
N HIS A 80 25.96 1.02 9.53
CA HIS A 80 26.89 1.79 8.71
C HIS A 80 27.60 2.85 9.58
N PRO A 81 28.76 3.39 9.15
CA PRO A 81 29.54 4.34 9.97
C PRO A 81 28.78 5.59 10.42
N SER A 82 27.72 5.99 9.71
CA SER A 82 26.94 7.21 9.99
C SER A 82 25.45 6.97 10.26
N ARG A 83 24.99 5.70 10.22
CA ARG A 83 23.58 5.35 10.40
C ARG A 83 23.38 3.89 10.76
N THR A 84 22.32 3.60 11.49
CA THR A 84 21.81 2.24 11.70
C THR A 84 20.42 2.12 11.10
N GLU A 85 20.17 1.10 10.29
CA GLU A 85 18.88 0.84 9.65
C GLU A 85 18.25 -0.43 10.22
N PHE A 86 17.04 -0.29 10.75
CA PHE A 86 16.15 -1.38 11.15
C PHE A 86 15.07 -1.55 10.09
N LYS A 87 14.91 -2.76 9.54
CA LYS A 87 13.83 -3.07 8.60
C LYS A 87 12.89 -4.10 9.20
N LEU A 88 11.65 -3.70 9.47
CA LEU A 88 10.55 -4.56 9.85
C LEU A 88 9.80 -5.02 8.59
N ARG A 89 9.57 -6.32 8.43
CA ARG A 89 8.82 -6.87 7.29
C ARG A 89 7.41 -7.23 7.69
N PHE A 90 6.43 -6.59 7.04
CA PHE A 90 5.02 -6.95 7.17
C PHE A 90 4.67 -8.00 6.12
N CYS A 91 4.35 -9.21 6.57
CA CYS A 91 4.02 -10.30 5.67
C CYS A 91 2.58 -10.19 5.18
N TYR A 92 2.40 -10.17 3.85
CA TYR A 92 1.08 -10.18 3.21
C TYR A 92 0.54 -11.60 2.96
N TYR A 93 1.41 -12.63 3.03
CA TYR A 93 1.07 -13.99 2.57
C TYR A 93 1.25 -15.05 3.65
N GLY A 94 0.31 -16.01 3.67
CA GLY A 94 0.50 -17.29 4.33
C GLY A 94 1.64 -18.08 3.66
N HIS A 95 2.74 -18.26 4.40
CA HIS A 95 3.89 -19.17 4.26
C HIS A 95 4.54 -19.51 2.91
N LYS A 96 3.91 -19.40 1.73
CA LYS A 96 4.44 -20.02 0.49
C LYS A 96 5.03 -19.05 -0.53
N GLU A 97 4.51 -17.82 -0.65
CA GLU A 97 5.11 -16.77 -1.48
C GLU A 97 5.08 -15.45 -0.71
N LYS A 98 6.12 -15.17 0.08
CA LYS A 98 6.10 -13.99 0.95
C LYS A 98 6.46 -12.74 0.16
N LYS A 99 5.46 -11.99 -0.29
CA LYS A 99 5.64 -10.55 -0.54
C LYS A 99 5.58 -9.81 0.79
N PHE A 100 6.44 -8.82 0.93
CA PHE A 100 6.56 -8.01 2.13
C PHE A 100 6.64 -6.55 1.74
N ASP A 101 6.02 -5.72 2.57
CA ASP A 101 6.34 -4.30 2.63
C ASP A 101 7.26 -4.15 3.83
N GLU A 102 8.27 -3.32 3.66
CA GLU A 102 9.31 -3.14 4.68
C GLU A 102 9.18 -1.75 5.28
N LEU A 103 8.91 -1.66 6.57
CA LEU A 103 9.13 -0.42 7.32
C LEU A 103 10.59 -0.33 7.72
N SER A 104 11.28 0.63 7.15
CA SER A 104 12.66 0.97 7.43
C SER A 104 12.69 2.18 8.37
N VAL A 105 13.35 2.00 9.52
CA VAL A 105 13.66 3.03 10.51
C VAL A 105 15.17 3.22 10.49
N ILE A 106 15.62 4.39 10.06
CA ILE A 106 17.04 4.73 9.91
C ILE A 106 17.37 5.76 10.97
N VAL A 107 18.25 5.41 11.90
CA VAL A 107 18.75 6.33 12.91
C VAL A 107 20.09 6.88 12.41
N CYS A 108 20.14 8.18 12.12
CA CYS A 108 21.34 8.93 11.76
C CYS A 108 21.85 9.72 12.96
N ILE A 109 22.98 10.41 12.79
CA ILE A 109 23.63 11.20 13.84
C ILE A 109 22.69 12.26 14.46
N LYS A 110 21.77 12.84 13.67
CA LYS A 110 20.92 13.97 14.10
C LYS A 110 19.42 13.73 13.93
N ASP A 111 19.03 12.68 13.23
CA ASP A 111 17.65 12.45 12.84
C ASP A 111 17.32 10.97 12.81
N ILE A 112 16.01 10.71 12.79
CA ILE A 112 15.45 9.39 12.54
C ILE A 112 14.58 9.53 11.29
N THR A 113 14.83 8.68 10.30
CA THR A 113 14.01 8.58 9.09
C THR A 113 13.17 7.32 9.15
N MET A 114 11.85 7.45 8.98
CA MET A 114 10.95 6.33 8.73
C MET A 114 10.55 6.31 7.26
N ARG A 115 10.54 5.12 6.64
CA ARG A 115 10.05 4.89 5.29
C ARG A 115 9.41 3.52 5.16
N ILE A 116 8.34 3.41 4.40
CA ILE A 116 7.79 2.10 3.98
C ILE A 116 8.33 1.82 2.57
N LEU A 117 8.66 0.57 2.25
CA LEU A 117 9.20 0.10 0.97
C LEU A 117 8.32 -1.04 0.42
N PRO A 118 8.30 -1.29 -0.90
CA PRO A 118 9.17 -0.70 -1.94
C PRO A 118 8.74 0.68 -2.43
N HIS A 119 7.60 1.18 -1.97
CA HIS A 119 7.02 2.42 -2.48
C HIS A 119 7.29 3.58 -1.53
N ASN A 120 7.75 4.71 -2.08
CA ASN A 120 8.36 5.84 -1.36
C ASN A 120 7.43 6.84 -0.62
N PRO A 121 6.08 6.75 -0.57
CA PRO A 121 5.27 7.93 -0.26
C PRO A 121 5.21 8.29 1.24
N LEU A 122 5.92 7.56 2.11
CA LEU A 122 5.93 7.80 3.55
C LEU A 122 7.34 7.99 4.10
N LEU A 123 8.13 8.85 3.47
CA LEU A 123 9.34 9.36 4.08
C LEU A 123 8.95 10.39 5.15
N LYS A 124 9.21 10.08 6.42
CA LYS A 124 9.07 11.03 7.53
C LYS A 124 10.37 11.15 8.29
N LEU A 125 10.77 12.41 8.51
CA LEU A 125 11.94 12.78 9.29
C LEU A 125 11.51 13.23 10.68
N PHE A 126 12.24 12.77 11.68
CA PHE A 126 12.12 13.12 13.07
C PHE A 126 13.48 13.57 13.58
N TRP A 127 13.49 14.46 14.56
CA TRP A 127 14.72 14.81 15.27
C TRP A 127 15.11 13.62 16.16
N LEU A 128 16.40 13.52 16.49
CA LEU A 128 16.90 12.40 17.29
C LEU A 128 16.20 12.31 18.66
N GLU A 129 15.85 13.47 19.24
CA GLU A 129 15.14 13.61 20.51
C GLU A 129 13.69 13.11 20.45
N GLU A 130 13.12 12.94 19.26
CA GLU A 130 11.75 12.44 19.05
C GLU A 130 11.69 10.91 19.00
N TYR A 131 12.73 10.19 19.45
CA TYR A 131 12.77 8.73 19.37
C TYR A 131 11.62 8.01 20.09
N VAL A 132 11.05 8.61 21.15
CA VAL A 132 9.86 8.08 21.84
C VAL A 132 8.59 8.28 21.00
N LEU A 133 8.50 9.36 20.23
CA LEU A 133 7.43 9.55 19.25
C LEU A 133 7.51 8.47 18.17
N VAL A 134 8.73 8.15 17.70
CA VAL A 134 8.96 7.07 16.74
C VAL A 134 8.53 5.71 17.32
N GLU A 135 8.84 5.41 18.58
CA GLU A 135 8.34 4.22 19.27
C GLU A 135 6.81 4.15 19.26
N ASN A 136 6.13 5.24 19.64
CA ASN A 136 4.67 5.28 19.69
C ASN A 136 4.05 5.02 18.30
N ILE A 137 4.65 5.60 17.26
CA ILE A 137 4.23 5.37 15.87
C ILE A 137 4.45 3.91 15.48
N LEU A 138 5.59 3.30 15.83
CA LEU A 138 5.88 1.89 15.54
C LEU A 138 4.88 0.94 16.21
N LYS A 139 4.62 1.15 17.50
CA LYS A 139 3.64 0.38 18.27
C LYS A 139 2.24 0.55 17.71
N GLY A 140 1.81 1.80 17.50
CA GLY A 140 0.51 2.12 16.92
C GLY A 140 0.31 1.53 15.53
N LEU A 141 1.34 1.52 14.68
CA LEU A 141 1.27 0.90 13.36
C LEU A 141 1.02 -0.60 13.44
N CYS A 142 1.76 -1.31 14.29
CA CYS A 142 1.57 -2.75 14.45
C CYS A 142 0.20 -3.07 15.08
N ASP A 143 -0.22 -2.31 16.09
CA ASP A 143 -1.53 -2.48 16.73
C ASP A 143 -2.69 -2.26 15.74
N GLU A 144 -2.62 -1.21 14.93
CA GLU A 144 -3.62 -0.93 13.90
C GLU A 144 -3.65 -2.06 12.85
N LEU A 145 -2.50 -2.53 12.36
CA LEU A 145 -2.44 -3.58 11.34
C LEU A 145 -2.98 -4.93 11.83
N TYR A 146 -2.54 -5.37 13.02
CA TYR A 146 -2.75 -6.75 13.47
C TYR A 146 -3.97 -6.92 14.37
N ASN A 147 -4.45 -5.84 15.01
CA ASN A 147 -5.58 -5.91 15.93
C ASN A 147 -6.79 -5.09 15.45
N LEU A 148 -6.62 -3.79 15.18
CA LEU A 148 -7.75 -2.88 14.97
C LEU A 148 -8.31 -2.89 13.54
N GLN A 149 -7.44 -2.97 12.54
CA GLN A 149 -7.77 -2.89 11.11
C GLN A 149 -7.43 -4.17 10.35
N LYS A 150 -7.31 -5.31 11.05
CA LYS A 150 -7.01 -6.61 10.45
C LYS A 150 -7.90 -6.94 9.25
N GLN A 151 -9.18 -6.57 9.30
CA GLN A 151 -10.10 -6.77 8.17
C GLN A 151 -9.76 -5.90 6.95
N GLN A 152 -9.35 -4.65 7.15
CA GLN A 152 -8.92 -3.77 6.05
C GLN A 152 -7.61 -4.25 5.44
N PHE A 153 -6.69 -4.72 6.28
CA PHE A 153 -5.45 -5.35 5.85
C PHE A 153 -5.72 -6.63 5.03
N ASN A 154 -6.67 -7.47 5.44
CA ASN A 154 -7.09 -8.63 4.65
C ASN A 154 -7.76 -8.23 3.32
N LYS A 155 -8.58 -7.18 3.29
CA LYS A 155 -9.17 -6.66 2.04
C LYS A 155 -8.11 -6.18 1.05
N LEU A 156 -7.05 -5.54 1.54
CA LEU A 156 -5.89 -5.18 0.71
C LEU A 156 -5.27 -6.43 0.08
N GLN A 157 -5.12 -7.53 0.83
CA GLN A 157 -4.59 -8.79 0.31
C GLN A 157 -5.49 -9.41 -0.78
N GLU A 158 -6.81 -9.36 -0.61
CA GLU A 158 -7.76 -9.84 -1.61
C GLU A 158 -7.67 -9.03 -2.91
N GLU A 159 -7.59 -7.70 -2.80
CA GLU A 159 -7.44 -6.81 -3.95
C GLU A 159 -6.10 -7.03 -4.68
N TYR A 160 -5.02 -7.33 -3.94
CA TYR A 160 -3.72 -7.69 -4.52
C TYR A 160 -3.81 -8.94 -5.40
N LYS A 161 -4.37 -10.02 -4.86
CA LYS A 161 -4.55 -11.27 -5.61
C LYS A 161 -5.45 -11.08 -6.83
N ARG A 162 -6.48 -10.25 -6.70
CA ARG A 162 -7.36 -9.91 -7.82
C ARG A 162 -6.60 -9.15 -8.91
N ILE A 163 -5.79 -8.16 -8.56
CA ILE A 163 -4.95 -7.41 -9.52
C ILE A 163 -3.92 -8.33 -10.18
N GLU A 164 -3.31 -9.25 -9.43
CA GLU A 164 -2.33 -10.22 -9.95
C GLU A 164 -2.92 -11.14 -11.02
N THR A 165 -4.15 -11.61 -10.80
CA THR A 165 -4.82 -12.59 -11.66
C THR A 165 -5.64 -11.96 -12.79
N CYS A 166 -5.87 -10.64 -12.77
CA CYS A 166 -6.74 -9.98 -13.75
C CYS A 166 -6.13 -9.86 -15.16
N SER A 167 -4.81 -10.01 -15.31
CA SER A 167 -4.11 -10.00 -16.62
C SER A 167 -4.09 -11.37 -17.30
N GLU A 168 -4.22 -12.45 -16.53
CA GLU A 168 -4.09 -13.82 -17.01
C GLU A 168 -5.17 -14.17 -18.04
N GLY A 169 -4.74 -14.61 -19.22
CA GLY A 169 -5.63 -15.04 -20.30
C GLY A 169 -6.25 -13.89 -21.11
N LEU A 170 -5.94 -12.62 -20.80
CA LEU A 170 -6.41 -11.51 -21.62
C LEU A 170 -5.69 -11.46 -22.96
N THR A 171 -6.48 -11.42 -24.04
CA THR A 171 -6.00 -11.20 -25.40
C THR A 171 -6.36 -9.80 -25.88
N THR A 172 -5.64 -9.28 -26.88
CA THR A 172 -5.95 -7.96 -27.49
C THR A 172 -7.41 -7.87 -27.94
N LYS A 173 -7.95 -8.96 -28.49
CA LYS A 173 -9.36 -9.03 -28.94
C LYS A 173 -10.33 -8.95 -27.76
N MET A 174 -10.05 -9.67 -26.67
CA MET A 174 -10.87 -9.62 -25.45
C MET A 174 -10.88 -8.23 -24.84
N ILE A 175 -9.71 -7.58 -24.77
CA ILE A 175 -9.57 -6.20 -24.27
C ILE A 175 -10.39 -5.24 -25.15
N GLN A 176 -10.30 -5.37 -26.48
CA GLN A 176 -11.08 -4.54 -27.40
C GLN A 176 -12.59 -4.73 -27.21
N ILE A 177 -13.04 -5.98 -27.07
CA ILE A 177 -14.45 -6.31 -26.79
C ILE A 177 -14.88 -5.64 -25.48
N ALA A 178 -14.14 -5.87 -24.39
CA ALA A 178 -14.45 -5.31 -23.08
C ALA A 178 -14.53 -3.78 -23.12
N ARG A 179 -13.54 -3.12 -23.73
CA ARG A 179 -13.51 -1.65 -23.84
C ARG A 179 -14.70 -1.11 -24.62
N THR A 180 -15.04 -1.73 -25.73
CA THR A 180 -16.16 -1.29 -26.58
C THR A 180 -17.49 -1.48 -25.85
N SER A 181 -17.72 -2.66 -25.26
CA SER A 181 -18.94 -2.95 -24.50
C SER A 181 -19.11 -2.07 -23.26
N ILE A 182 -18.05 -1.88 -22.47
CA ILE A 182 -18.08 -0.99 -21.29
C ILE A 182 -18.40 0.44 -21.73
N ARG A 183 -17.81 0.92 -22.83
CA ARG A 183 -18.08 2.27 -23.34
C ARG A 183 -19.54 2.41 -23.76
N SER A 184 -20.08 1.47 -24.54
CA SER A 184 -21.48 1.49 -24.95
C SER A 184 -22.43 1.49 -23.76
N LEU A 185 -22.18 0.67 -22.74
CA LEU A 185 -22.99 0.64 -21.52
C LEU A 185 -22.89 1.96 -20.72
N TYR A 186 -21.69 2.51 -20.60
CA TYR A 186 -21.49 3.78 -19.91
C TYR A 186 -22.15 4.96 -20.63
N GLU A 187 -22.06 5.02 -21.96
CA GLU A 187 -22.70 6.05 -22.78
C GLU A 187 -24.25 5.93 -22.78
N ALA A 188 -24.77 4.72 -22.65
CA ALA A 188 -26.21 4.46 -22.51
C ALA A 188 -26.74 4.79 -21.10
N SER A 189 -25.87 4.83 -20.09
CA SER A 189 -26.24 5.13 -18.72
C SER A 189 -26.63 6.61 -18.52
N SER A 190 -27.28 6.90 -17.40
CA SER A 190 -27.57 8.28 -16.97
C SER A 190 -26.31 9.06 -16.53
N GLN A 191 -25.16 8.41 -16.41
CA GLN A 191 -23.89 8.99 -15.94
C GLN A 191 -23.17 9.73 -17.08
N LYS A 192 -23.73 10.86 -17.55
CA LYS A 192 -23.21 11.65 -18.68
C LYS A 192 -21.96 12.49 -18.39
N ASN A 193 -21.01 11.97 -17.60
CA ASN A 193 -19.74 12.67 -17.34
C ASN A 193 -18.61 12.10 -18.22
N ARG A 194 -17.73 12.96 -18.75
CA ARG A 194 -16.52 12.57 -19.53
C ARG A 194 -15.41 11.99 -18.63
N SER A 195 -15.74 11.03 -17.77
CA SER A 195 -14.82 10.44 -16.78
C SER A 195 -14.35 9.03 -17.12
N LEU A 196 -14.79 8.45 -18.24
CA LEU A 196 -14.39 7.11 -18.64
C LEU A 196 -12.93 7.09 -19.15
N VAL A 197 -12.05 6.46 -18.38
CA VAL A 197 -10.65 6.18 -18.73
C VAL A 197 -10.49 4.69 -18.97
N GLN A 198 -9.98 4.30 -20.13
CA GLN A 198 -9.84 2.89 -20.50
C GLN A 198 -8.36 2.54 -20.73
N ARG A 199 -7.83 1.70 -19.85
CA ARG A 199 -6.52 1.06 -19.94
C ARG A 199 -6.64 -0.31 -20.62
N ASN A 200 -5.57 -1.08 -20.69
CA ASN A 200 -5.61 -2.43 -21.26
C ASN A 200 -6.06 -3.49 -20.24
N LEU A 201 -5.81 -3.27 -18.95
CA LEU A 201 -6.19 -4.17 -17.87
C LEU A 201 -7.59 -3.86 -17.29
N TYR A 202 -7.97 -2.58 -17.29
CA TYR A 202 -9.20 -2.11 -16.65
C TYR A 202 -9.80 -0.87 -17.32
N SER A 203 -11.02 -0.52 -16.92
CA SER A 203 -11.64 0.77 -17.17
C SER A 203 -12.05 1.43 -15.85
N SER A 204 -11.77 2.72 -15.73
CA SER A 204 -12.14 3.53 -14.57
C SER A 204 -13.11 4.63 -14.98
N MET A 205 -14.07 4.92 -14.13
CA MET A 205 -15.12 5.89 -14.39
C MET A 205 -15.65 6.46 -13.08
N LEU A 206 -16.22 7.66 -13.12
CA LEU A 206 -16.88 8.28 -11.99
C LEU A 206 -18.39 7.96 -12.06
N ILE A 207 -18.90 7.24 -11.07
CA ILE A 207 -20.33 6.88 -10.97
C ILE A 207 -20.82 7.37 -9.62
N ASN A 208 -21.88 8.19 -9.61
CA ASN A 208 -22.47 8.74 -8.38
C ASN A 208 -21.44 9.41 -7.45
N GLY A 209 -20.47 10.13 -8.02
CA GLY A 209 -19.40 10.80 -7.26
C GLY A 209 -18.29 9.88 -6.74
N ARG A 210 -18.35 8.57 -7.00
CA ARG A 210 -17.34 7.59 -6.62
C ARG A 210 -16.54 7.12 -7.84
N SER A 211 -15.22 7.01 -7.68
CA SER A 211 -14.36 6.37 -8.69
C SER A 211 -14.58 4.85 -8.65
N VAL A 212 -15.08 4.29 -9.74
CA VAL A 212 -15.32 2.86 -9.94
C VAL A 212 -14.31 2.33 -10.94
N ARG A 213 -13.68 1.18 -10.62
CA ARG A 213 -12.74 0.47 -11.48
C ARG A 213 -13.29 -0.91 -11.81
N ILE A 214 -13.40 -1.20 -13.11
CA ILE A 214 -13.84 -2.49 -13.63
C ILE A 214 -12.69 -3.14 -14.38
N PHE A 215 -12.21 -4.29 -13.90
CA PHE A 215 -11.25 -5.11 -14.63
C PHE A 215 -11.92 -5.74 -15.84
N HIS A 216 -11.22 -5.79 -16.96
CA HIS A 216 -11.79 -6.33 -18.20
C HIS A 216 -12.09 -7.82 -18.09
N LYS A 217 -11.24 -8.58 -17.39
CA LYS A 217 -11.48 -10.00 -17.12
C LYS A 217 -12.78 -10.22 -16.34
N ASP A 218 -12.99 -9.45 -15.28
CA ASP A 218 -14.19 -9.54 -14.44
C ASP A 218 -15.44 -9.16 -15.23
N PHE A 219 -15.37 -8.10 -16.04
CA PHE A 219 -16.47 -7.70 -16.92
C PHE A 219 -16.82 -8.77 -17.96
N LEU A 220 -15.81 -9.41 -18.54
CA LEU A 220 -16.05 -10.49 -19.52
C LEU A 220 -16.63 -11.74 -18.85
N ALA A 221 -16.36 -11.98 -17.57
CA ALA A 221 -16.94 -13.07 -16.80
C ALA A 221 -18.38 -12.77 -16.35
N ASP A 222 -18.65 -11.56 -15.85
CA ASP A 222 -19.99 -11.09 -15.46
C ASP A 222 -20.19 -9.63 -15.88
N PRO A 223 -20.79 -9.36 -17.05
CA PRO A 223 -21.07 -8.00 -17.50
C PRO A 223 -22.00 -7.22 -16.57
N LYS A 224 -22.80 -7.92 -15.74
CA LYS A 224 -23.72 -7.29 -14.78
C LYS A 224 -22.98 -6.55 -13.68
N VAL A 225 -21.68 -6.80 -13.49
CA VAL A 225 -20.86 -6.05 -12.53
C VAL A 225 -20.96 -4.54 -12.77
N LEU A 226 -20.99 -4.11 -14.03
CA LEU A 226 -21.08 -2.70 -14.38
C LEU A 226 -22.51 -2.15 -14.21
N LEU A 227 -23.53 -2.93 -14.58
CA LEU A 227 -24.94 -2.53 -14.41
C LEU A 227 -25.30 -2.32 -12.93
N LYS A 228 -24.79 -3.22 -12.06
CA LYS A 228 -24.93 -3.09 -10.61
C LYS A 228 -24.36 -1.76 -10.10
N GLU A 229 -23.21 -1.32 -10.61
CA GLU A 229 -22.59 -0.04 -10.23
C GLU A 229 -23.43 1.17 -10.70
N PHE A 230 -24.13 1.06 -11.83
CA PHE A 230 -25.08 2.08 -12.27
C PHE A 230 -26.38 2.12 -11.44
N GLY A 231 -26.61 1.13 -10.57
CA GLY A 231 -27.87 0.97 -9.85
C GLY A 231 -28.99 0.36 -10.70
N GLU A 232 -28.64 -0.24 -11.84
CA GLU A 232 -29.56 -0.91 -12.75
C GLU A 232 -29.59 -2.42 -12.40
N LYS A 233 -30.78 -2.96 -12.12
CA LYS A 233 -30.99 -4.37 -11.74
C LYS A 233 -31.00 -5.31 -12.94
#